data_AF-A0A3A8NT64-F1
#
_entry.id   AF-A0A3A8NT64-F1
#
_cell.length_a   1.000
_cell.length_b   1.000
_cell.length_c   1.000
_cell.angle_alpha   90.00
_cell.angle_beta   90.00
_cell.angle_gamma   90.00
#
_symmetry.space_group_name_H-M   'P 1'
#
loop_
_entity.id
_entity.type
_entity.pdbx_description
1 polymer ?
#
loop_
_entity_poly.entity_id
_entity_poly.type
_entity_poly.pdbx_seq_one_letter_code
_entity_poly.pdbx_strand_id
1 'polypeptide(L)'
;MSLSTLKLPPLLALVSALLLGAAPALAEDSIHTLVAVTTEGGCANALGYVVEVGERDKARRAAEEKAQAQYPTLKQRNHKDNLNKSKVSMGRHLVVLSAGITKEGCTGRAMGVGFGTDEASAQKDAKKNLGKNFPFNDGALKVEHSQRY
;
A
#
# COMPACT_ATOMS: atom_id res chain seq x y z
N MET A 1 21.01 26.31 -79.72
CA MET A 1 21.19 26.64 -78.29
C MET A 1 19.84 27.01 -77.70
N SER A 2 19.20 26.10 -76.97
CA SER A 2 18.49 26.42 -75.72
C SER A 2 18.10 25.10 -75.02
N LEU A 3 18.48 25.05 -73.76
CA LEU A 3 18.27 24.03 -72.72
C LEU A 3 16.78 23.91 -72.36
N SER A 4 16.24 22.95 -71.62
CA SER A 4 16.57 21.59 -71.20
C SER A 4 15.25 21.05 -70.62
N THR A 5 15.03 19.77 -70.82
CA THR A 5 14.17 18.86 -70.03
C THR A 5 14.01 19.19 -68.53
N LEU A 6 12.84 18.95 -67.91
CA LEU A 6 12.57 17.71 -67.16
C LEU A 6 11.22 17.66 -66.42
N LYS A 7 10.73 16.42 -66.35
CA LYS A 7 9.54 15.82 -65.74
C LYS A 7 9.21 16.21 -64.29
N LEU A 8 7.89 16.28 -64.01
CA LEU A 8 7.29 16.13 -62.67
C LEU A 8 7.61 14.75 -62.06
N PRO A 9 7.81 14.69 -60.74
CA PRO A 9 7.48 13.51 -59.95
C PRO A 9 6.29 13.76 -59.00
N PRO A 10 5.38 12.77 -58.83
CA PRO A 10 4.45 12.71 -57.71
C PRO A 10 5.11 11.95 -56.54
N LEU A 11 5.22 12.58 -55.37
CA LEU A 11 5.58 11.96 -54.09
C LEU A 11 4.59 12.55 -53.08
N LEU A 12 3.39 11.98 -52.89
CA LEU A 12 3.12 10.79 -52.09
C LEU A 12 3.86 10.80 -50.74
N ALA A 13 3.09 11.22 -49.73
CA ALA A 13 3.08 10.75 -48.35
C ALA A 13 4.40 10.71 -47.58
N LEU A 14 4.50 11.56 -46.56
CA LEU A 14 4.68 11.09 -45.18
C LEU A 14 4.28 12.21 -44.22
N VAL A 15 2.99 12.24 -43.85
CA VAL A 15 2.60 12.88 -42.59
C VAL A 15 3.11 11.95 -41.51
N SER A 16 4.31 12.19 -41.02
CA SER A 16 4.82 11.55 -39.80
C SER A 16 3.98 12.06 -38.64
N ALA A 17 2.83 11.42 -38.43
CA ALA A 17 2.13 11.46 -37.17
C ALA A 17 3.11 10.93 -36.12
N LEU A 18 3.76 11.84 -35.38
CA LEU A 18 4.30 11.52 -34.07
C LEU A 18 3.10 11.09 -33.20
N LEU A 19 2.71 9.83 -33.30
CA LEU A 19 2.12 9.14 -32.16
C LEU A 19 3.24 9.02 -31.15
N LEU A 20 3.42 10.07 -30.36
CA LEU A 20 3.94 9.96 -29.00
C LEU A 20 2.96 9.01 -28.30
N GLY A 21 3.26 7.72 -28.39
CA GLY A 21 2.67 6.73 -27.52
C GLY A 21 3.02 7.14 -26.11
N ALA A 22 2.09 7.83 -25.45
CA ALA A 22 2.03 7.84 -24.01
C ALA A 22 1.87 6.38 -23.61
N ALA A 23 3.00 5.70 -23.39
CA ALA A 23 2.97 4.45 -22.64
C ALA A 23 2.18 4.79 -21.38
N PRO A 24 1.07 4.09 -21.08
CA PRO A 24 0.44 4.27 -19.80
C PRO A 24 1.55 4.02 -18.79
N ALA A 25 1.89 5.04 -18.00
CA ALA A 25 2.69 4.81 -16.81
C ALA A 25 1.90 3.76 -16.05
N LEU A 26 2.36 2.50 -16.11
CA LEU A 26 1.78 1.42 -15.36
C LEU A 26 1.84 1.90 -13.92
N ALA A 27 0.68 2.28 -13.37
CA ALA A 27 0.59 2.67 -11.98
C ALA A 27 1.13 1.46 -11.21
N GLU A 28 2.31 1.63 -10.59
CA GLU A 28 2.89 0.54 -9.81
C GLU A 28 1.84 0.07 -8.80
N ASP A 29 1.61 -1.25 -8.76
CA ASP A 29 0.64 -1.82 -7.83
C ASP A 29 0.96 -1.35 -6.40
N SER A 30 -0.04 -0.77 -5.75
CA SER A 30 0.04 -0.35 -4.37
C SER A 30 -0.34 -1.53 -3.47
N ILE A 31 0.42 -1.69 -2.37
CA ILE A 31 0.08 -2.62 -1.30
C ILE A 31 -0.71 -1.82 -0.27
N HIS A 32 -2.00 -2.14 -0.15
CA HIS A 32 -2.90 -1.57 0.83
C HIS A 32 -3.05 -2.53 2.01
N THR A 33 -2.90 -2.04 3.23
CA THR A 33 -3.13 -2.81 4.44
C THR A 33 -4.16 -2.13 5.32
N LEU A 34 -5.09 -2.92 5.86
CA LEU A 34 -6.12 -2.48 6.79
C LEU A 34 -6.00 -3.27 8.08
N VAL A 35 -5.80 -2.59 9.21
CA VAL A 35 -5.90 -3.20 10.54
C VAL A 35 -7.33 -3.03 11.05
N ALA A 36 -8.02 -4.15 11.28
CA ALA A 36 -9.38 -4.17 11.81
C ALA A 36 -9.33 -4.02 13.32
N VAL A 37 -10.08 -3.06 13.86
CA VAL A 37 -10.03 -2.69 15.27
C VAL A 37 -11.44 -2.72 15.85
N THR A 38 -11.58 -3.31 17.03
CA THR A 38 -12.76 -3.11 17.90
C THR A 38 -12.37 -2.22 19.07
N THR A 39 -13.36 -1.70 19.79
CA THR A 39 -13.15 -1.02 21.05
C THR A 39 -14.02 -1.71 22.09
N GLU A 40 -13.39 -2.35 23.06
CA GLU A 40 -14.05 -3.00 24.19
C GLU A 40 -13.55 -2.34 25.47
N GLY A 41 -14.48 -1.79 26.26
CA GLY A 41 -14.13 -0.91 27.37
C GLY A 41 -13.41 0.37 26.90
N GLY A 42 -12.33 0.76 27.59
CA GLY A 42 -11.55 1.97 27.31
C GLY A 42 -10.44 1.80 26.26
N CYS A 43 -10.30 0.61 25.65
CA CYS A 43 -9.15 0.29 24.81
C CYS A 43 -9.53 -0.24 23.43
N ALA A 44 -8.81 0.27 22.43
CA ALA A 44 -8.87 -0.26 21.08
C ALA A 44 -8.09 -1.59 21.02
N ASN A 45 -8.63 -2.55 20.29
CA ASN A 45 -8.12 -3.91 20.19
C ASN A 45 -8.07 -4.34 18.73
N ALA A 46 -6.86 -4.63 18.23
CA ALA A 46 -6.68 -5.13 16.88
C ALA A 46 -7.21 -6.57 16.77
N LEU A 47 -8.24 -6.76 15.95
CA LEU A 47 -8.85 -8.06 15.61
C LEU A 47 -8.02 -8.82 14.58
N GLY A 48 -7.29 -8.09 13.73
CA GLY A 48 -6.41 -8.66 12.71
C GLY A 48 -6.09 -7.64 11.63
N TYR A 49 -5.66 -8.13 10.46
CA TYR A 49 -5.29 -7.29 9.33
C TYR A 49 -5.64 -7.94 8.00
N VAL A 50 -5.83 -7.12 6.98
CA VAL A 50 -6.03 -7.52 5.58
C VAL A 50 -5.00 -6.83 4.71
N VAL A 51 -4.48 -7.53 3.70
CA VAL A 51 -3.53 -7.01 2.72
C VAL A 51 -4.08 -7.22 1.32
N GLU A 52 -4.18 -6.14 0.55
CA GLU A 52 -4.53 -6.19 -0.88
C GLU A 52 -3.48 -5.49 -1.73
N VAL A 53 -3.29 -5.99 -2.95
CA VAL A 53 -2.32 -5.46 -3.90
C VAL A 53 -3.03 -5.10 -5.20
N GLY A 54 -2.73 -3.93 -5.74
CA GLY A 54 -3.23 -3.49 -7.04
C GLY A 54 -3.33 -1.98 -7.14
N GLU A 55 -4.16 -1.49 -8.05
CA GLU A 55 -4.46 -0.06 -8.13
C GLU A 55 -5.04 0.42 -6.79
N ARG A 56 -4.50 1.52 -6.28
CA ARG A 56 -4.68 1.98 -4.89
C ARG A 56 -6.14 2.03 -4.45
N ASP A 57 -7.01 2.64 -5.24
CA ASP A 57 -8.42 2.78 -4.85
C ASP A 57 -9.17 1.44 -4.90
N LYS A 58 -8.84 0.58 -5.86
CA LYS A 58 -9.39 -0.78 -5.94
C LYS A 58 -8.91 -1.66 -4.79
N ALA A 59 -7.61 -1.66 -4.50
CA ALA A 59 -7.02 -2.44 -3.40
C ALA A 59 -7.59 -2.01 -2.05
N ARG A 60 -7.78 -0.70 -1.83
CA ARG A 60 -8.45 -0.18 -0.63
C ARG A 60 -9.87 -0.71 -0.47
N ARG A 61 -10.71 -0.61 -1.51
CA ARG A 61 -12.09 -1.11 -1.46
C ARG A 61 -12.15 -2.61 -1.20
N ALA A 62 -11.31 -3.38 -1.90
CA ALA A 62 -11.21 -4.83 -1.69
C ALA A 62 -10.79 -5.17 -0.25
N ALA A 63 -9.86 -4.41 0.33
CA ALA A 63 -9.42 -4.62 1.71
C ALA A 63 -10.55 -4.32 2.71
N GLU A 64 -11.34 -3.27 2.46
CA GLU A 64 -12.50 -2.92 3.29
C GLU A 64 -13.59 -4.01 3.24
N GLU A 65 -13.92 -4.49 2.05
CA GLU A 65 -14.91 -5.57 1.86
C GLU A 65 -14.46 -6.85 2.57
N LYS A 66 -13.20 -7.26 2.38
CA LYS A 66 -12.64 -8.43 3.07
C LYS A 66 -12.57 -8.25 4.58
N ALA A 67 -12.19 -7.07 5.06
CA ALA A 67 -12.16 -6.80 6.50
C ALA A 67 -13.55 -6.87 7.12
N GLN A 68 -14.58 -6.33 6.45
CA GLN A 68 -15.96 -6.40 6.92
C GLN A 68 -16.48 -7.84 6.96
N ALA A 69 -16.11 -8.67 5.98
CA ALA A 69 -16.48 -10.09 5.94
C ALA A 69 -15.73 -10.92 7.00
N GLN A 70 -14.43 -10.69 7.19
CA GLN A 70 -13.59 -11.47 8.12
C GLN A 70 -13.75 -11.04 9.58
N TYR A 71 -14.01 -9.75 9.83
CA TYR A 71 -14.10 -9.16 11.17
C TYR A 71 -15.43 -8.42 11.36
N PRO A 72 -16.57 -9.13 11.43
CA PRO A 72 -17.90 -8.50 11.48
C PRO A 72 -18.13 -7.61 12.70
N THR A 73 -17.33 -7.78 13.75
CA THR A 73 -17.38 -6.97 14.99
C THR A 73 -16.50 -5.73 14.95
N LEU A 74 -15.74 -5.48 13.87
CA LEU A 74 -14.88 -4.31 13.75
C LEU A 74 -15.69 -3.02 13.91
N LYS A 75 -15.12 -2.05 14.62
CA LYS A 75 -15.69 -0.70 14.83
C LYS A 75 -14.87 0.38 14.15
N GLN A 76 -13.57 0.13 13.94
CA GLN A 76 -12.63 1.08 13.37
C GLN A 76 -11.70 0.37 12.36
N ARG A 77 -11.17 1.17 11.44
CA ARG A 77 -10.30 0.72 10.34
C ARG A 77 -9.08 1.63 10.27
N ASN A 78 -7.89 1.06 10.45
CA ASN A 78 -6.63 1.79 10.33
C ASN A 78 -5.91 1.36 9.06
N HIS A 79 -5.89 2.27 8.07
CA HIS A 79 -5.33 2.01 6.75
C HIS A 79 -3.87 2.44 6.66
N LYS A 80 -3.09 1.71 5.87
CA LYS A 80 -1.73 2.10 5.48
C LYS A 80 -1.41 1.59 4.07
N ASP A 81 -0.94 2.49 3.22
CA ASP A 81 -0.43 2.18 1.88
C ASP A 81 1.10 2.04 1.92
N ASN A 82 1.68 1.31 0.96
CA ASN A 82 3.14 1.30 0.70
C ASN A 82 3.66 2.60 0.05
N LEU A 83 2.86 3.66 0.06
CA LEU A 83 3.21 4.98 -0.45
C LEU A 83 3.35 5.96 0.72
N ASN A 84 4.33 6.86 0.64
CA ASN A 84 4.46 7.96 1.59
C ASN A 84 3.56 9.16 1.19
N LYS A 85 3.62 10.26 1.96
CA LYS A 85 2.82 11.48 1.70
C LYS A 85 3.09 12.11 0.32
N SER A 86 4.27 11.91 -0.25
CA SER A 86 4.63 12.38 -1.60
C SER A 86 4.36 11.33 -2.70
N LYS A 87 3.58 10.28 -2.39
CA LYS A 87 3.27 9.15 -3.29
C LYS A 87 4.51 8.39 -3.79
N VAL A 88 5.65 8.51 -3.09
CA VAL A 88 6.84 7.73 -3.41
C VAL A 88 6.72 6.37 -2.73
N SER A 89 7.00 5.31 -3.49
CA SER A 89 7.01 3.94 -2.99
C SER A 89 8.01 3.77 -1.85
N MET A 90 7.57 3.13 -0.76
CA MET A 90 8.41 2.81 0.39
C MET A 90 9.14 1.45 0.23
N GLY A 91 8.97 0.80 -0.92
CA GLY A 91 9.44 -0.55 -1.20
C GLY A 91 8.31 -1.59 -1.22
N ARG A 92 8.66 -2.83 -1.59
CA ARG A 92 7.72 -3.94 -1.76
C ARG A 92 7.79 -5.00 -0.66
N HIS A 93 8.59 -4.79 0.39
CA HIS A 93 8.60 -5.65 1.56
C HIS A 93 7.59 -5.14 2.59
N LEU A 94 6.67 -5.99 3.01
CA LEU A 94 5.65 -5.71 4.02
C LEU A 94 5.95 -6.52 5.28
N VAL A 95 5.90 -5.86 6.43
CA VAL A 95 5.91 -6.51 7.75
C VAL A 95 4.72 -6.04 8.56
N VAL A 96 4.01 -6.99 9.18
CA VAL A 96 2.99 -6.71 10.20
C VAL A 96 3.47 -7.28 11.52
N LEU A 97 3.51 -6.43 12.54
CA LEU A 97 3.85 -6.80 13.91
C LEU A 97 2.61 -6.73 14.79
N SER A 98 2.55 -7.61 15.79
CA SER A 98 1.64 -7.47 16.91
C SER A 98 2.38 -7.38 18.25
N ALA A 99 1.71 -6.80 19.24
CA ALA A 99 2.10 -6.86 20.64
C ALA A 99 0.85 -6.98 21.51
N GLY A 100 0.98 -7.67 22.64
CA GLY A 100 -0.01 -7.60 23.71
C GLY A 100 -0.01 -6.21 24.36
N ILE A 101 -1.17 -5.83 24.88
CA ILE A 101 -1.35 -4.67 25.75
C ILE A 101 -1.85 -5.20 27.08
N THR A 102 -1.10 -4.99 28.15
CA THR A 102 -1.40 -5.49 29.50
C THR A 102 -1.37 -4.39 30.56
N LYS A 103 -1.95 -3.23 30.23
CA LYS A 103 -2.08 -2.11 31.17
C LYS A 103 -3.34 -2.28 32.02
N GLU A 104 -3.29 -1.81 33.27
CA GLU A 104 -4.45 -1.83 34.16
C GLU A 104 -5.67 -1.13 33.51
N GLY A 105 -6.82 -1.83 33.50
CA GLY A 105 -8.04 -1.37 32.82
C GLY A 105 -8.03 -1.47 31.29
N CYS A 106 -6.98 -2.05 30.69
CA CYS A 106 -6.74 -2.05 29.25
C CYS A 106 -5.99 -3.31 28.80
N THR A 107 -6.74 -4.35 28.43
CA THR A 107 -6.16 -5.57 27.83
C THR A 107 -6.48 -5.63 26.36
N GLY A 108 -5.48 -6.02 25.57
CA GLY A 108 -5.62 -5.89 24.13
C GLY A 108 -4.49 -6.41 23.28
N ARG A 109 -4.60 -6.09 21.99
CA ARG A 109 -3.57 -6.33 20.99
C ARG A 109 -3.37 -5.09 20.15
N ALA A 110 -2.12 -4.66 20.05
CA ALA A 110 -1.68 -3.64 19.13
C ALA A 110 -1.20 -4.30 17.83
N MET A 111 -1.40 -3.63 16.69
CA MET A 111 -0.79 -4.02 15.41
C MET A 111 -0.14 -2.83 14.72
N GLY A 112 1.05 -3.08 14.16
CA GLY A 112 1.88 -2.11 13.48
C GLY A 112 2.23 -2.64 12.10
N VAL A 113 1.95 -1.83 11.08
CA VAL A 113 2.20 -2.16 9.67
C VAL A 113 3.38 -1.33 9.18
N GLY A 114 4.32 -1.96 8.49
CA GLY A 114 5.51 -1.33 7.96
C GLY A 114 5.87 -1.79 6.56
N PHE A 115 6.37 -0.85 5.77
CA PHE A 115 6.88 -1.12 4.43
C PHE A 115 8.35 -0.74 4.33
N GLY A 116 9.09 -1.46 3.48
CA GLY A 116 10.52 -1.23 3.29
C GLY A 116 11.03 -1.82 1.97
N THR A 117 12.24 -1.44 1.61
CA THR A 117 13.00 -2.05 0.50
C THR A 117 13.51 -3.44 0.86
N ASP A 118 13.58 -3.75 2.15
CA ASP A 118 13.98 -5.02 2.74
C ASP A 118 13.20 -5.27 4.05
N GLU A 119 13.34 -6.46 4.61
CA GLU A 119 12.64 -6.86 5.83
C GLU A 119 13.00 -6.00 7.04
N ALA A 120 14.28 -5.63 7.19
CA ALA A 120 14.75 -4.88 8.34
C ALA A 120 14.16 -3.46 8.38
N SER A 121 14.12 -2.78 7.24
CA SER A 121 13.51 -1.46 7.08
C SER A 121 11.99 -1.51 7.25
N ALA A 122 11.32 -2.53 6.70
CA ALA A 122 9.89 -2.75 6.90
C ALA A 122 9.54 -3.01 8.37
N GLN A 123 10.33 -3.82 9.07
CA GLN A 123 10.15 -4.10 10.49
C GLN A 123 10.37 -2.84 11.35
N LYS A 124 11.35 -1.99 11.00
CA LYS A 124 11.56 -0.71 11.67
C LYS A 124 10.36 0.24 11.50
N ASP A 125 9.79 0.33 10.30
CA ASP A 125 8.57 1.11 10.07
C ASP A 125 7.36 0.49 10.82
N ALA A 126 7.23 -0.84 10.85
CA ALA A 126 6.15 -1.52 11.57
C ALA A 126 6.19 -1.21 13.08
N LYS A 127 7.38 -1.28 13.70
CA LYS A 127 7.59 -0.91 15.11
C LYS A 127 7.20 0.55 15.39
N LYS A 128 7.56 1.48 14.49
CA LYS A 128 7.19 2.89 14.63
C LYS A 128 5.67 3.11 14.57
N ASN A 129 4.95 2.35 13.75
CA ASN A 129 3.49 2.51 13.63
C ASN A 129 2.70 1.78 14.71
N LEU A 130 3.27 0.73 15.30
CA LEU A 130 2.70 0.05 16.46
C LEU A 130 2.45 1.04 17.61
N GLY A 131 3.43 1.89 17.92
CA GLY A 131 3.36 2.90 18.99
C GLY A 131 2.47 4.13 18.69
N LYS A 132 2.00 4.32 17.45
CA LYS A 132 1.10 5.43 17.10
C LYS A 132 -0.36 5.10 17.37
N ASN A 133 -0.77 3.87 17.05
CA ASN A 133 -2.12 3.40 17.31
C ASN A 133 -2.27 2.99 18.78
N PHE A 134 -1.17 2.52 19.40
CA PHE A 134 -1.14 2.03 20.77
C PHE A 134 0.16 2.44 21.47
N PRO A 135 0.21 3.60 22.15
CA PRO A 135 1.42 4.11 22.77
C PRO A 135 1.88 3.30 24.00
N PHE A 136 1.09 2.32 24.45
CA PHE A 136 1.32 1.54 25.68
C PHE A 136 1.42 0.03 25.40
N ASN A 137 2.23 -0.38 24.42
CA ASN A 137 2.50 -1.79 24.13
C ASN A 137 3.67 -2.31 24.99
N ASP A 138 3.36 -3.12 25.99
CA ASP A 138 4.29 -3.73 26.95
C ASP A 138 4.52 -5.24 26.70
N GLY A 139 3.69 -5.86 25.86
CA GLY A 139 3.82 -7.26 25.47
C GLY A 139 4.98 -7.53 24.50
N ALA A 140 5.41 -8.79 24.46
CA ALA A 140 6.42 -9.24 23.51
C ALA A 140 5.96 -9.05 22.06
N LEU A 141 6.86 -8.50 21.22
CA LEU A 141 6.61 -8.31 19.79
C LEU A 141 6.58 -9.65 19.06
N LYS A 142 5.58 -9.82 18.19
CA LYS A 142 5.46 -10.97 17.29
C LYS A 142 5.37 -10.50 15.84
N VAL A 143 6.01 -11.24 14.94
CA VAL A 143 5.86 -11.02 13.49
C VAL A 143 4.66 -11.84 13.02
N GLU A 144 3.62 -11.15 12.58
CA GLU A 144 2.38 -11.75 12.08
C GLU A 144 2.40 -11.93 10.55
N HIS A 145 3.22 -11.12 9.87
CA HIS A 145 3.41 -11.13 8.43
C HIS A 145 4.81 -10.64 8.09
N SER A 146 5.49 -11.31 7.15
CA SER A 146 6.70 -10.81 6.49
C SER A 146 6.75 -11.37 5.07
N GLN A 147 6.60 -10.51 4.07
CA GLN A 147 6.55 -10.93 2.68
C GLN A 147 7.04 -9.82 1.74
N ARG A 148 7.75 -10.24 0.68
CA ARG A 148 8.03 -9.40 -0.49
C ARG A 148 6.94 -9.61 -1.54
N TYR A 149 6.37 -8.51 -2.03
CA TYR A 149 5.39 -8.48 -3.10
C TYR A 149 6.02 -8.11 -4.44
#